data_AF-A0A137QYZ0-F1
#
_entry.id   AF-A0A137QYZ0-F1
#
_cell.length_a   1.000
_cell.length_b   1.000
_cell.length_c   1.000
_cell.angle_alpha   90.00
_cell.angle_beta   90.00
_cell.angle_gamma   90.00
#
_symmetry.space_group_name_H-M   'P 1'
#
loop_
_entity.id
_entity.type
_entity.pdbx_description
1 polymer ?
#
loop_
_entity_poly.entity_id
_entity_poly.type
_entity_poly.pdbx_seq_one_letter_code
_entity_poly.pdbx_strand_id
1 'polypeptide(L)'
;MAQLVDPQEALGAGDSRVVYGLLPTELAEDAYDKLVKEVDWIRMMHRGGEVPRLVAQQGEILDEDGSYPIYRHPADECPPLLPFTPTVQSIREHVQKVLNHPVNHVLIQHYRTGADYISDHSDKTIDVMPNSSIVNVSLGAQRVMTLRLKKDKTLKEQERQSTPSSISMTVDTSGDSTSTATNSYVQPPPRPTQRIPLPDNSLFIMGLQTNKKWLHGISTDKRPLPLKSPAEQVHNGARISLTFRWIGTFINPANNTIWGIGGRGKTREDARKIVDNMMTEEGMKEAEKLVWAFGEENQDPEFDWTKWYGEGFDVVNFKSVN
;
A
#
# COMPACT_ATOMS: atom_id res chain seq x y z
N MET A 1 -2.43 -20.23 15.18
CA MET A 1 -3.17 -19.13 14.54
C MET A 1 -2.65 -17.84 15.14
N ALA A 2 -2.33 -16.81 14.35
CA ALA A 2 -1.95 -15.51 14.93
C ALA A 2 -3.17 -14.92 15.65
N GLN A 3 -3.02 -14.64 16.94
CA GLN A 3 -4.05 -14.00 17.75
C GLN A 3 -4.22 -12.53 17.33
N LEU A 4 -5.38 -11.95 17.62
CA LEU A 4 -5.59 -10.52 17.45
C LEU A 4 -4.69 -9.79 18.45
N VAL A 5 -4.04 -8.72 17.99
CA VAL A 5 -3.09 -7.96 18.80
C VAL A 5 -3.85 -7.12 19.83
N ASP A 6 -3.37 -7.12 21.08
CA ASP A 6 -3.84 -6.20 22.11
C ASP A 6 -3.51 -4.75 21.68
N PRO A 7 -4.45 -3.79 21.74
CA PRO A 7 -4.18 -2.39 21.45
C PRO A 7 -2.98 -1.76 22.20
N GLN A 8 -2.53 -2.37 23.30
CA GLN A 8 -1.37 -1.93 24.09
C GLN A 8 -0.02 -2.51 23.62
N GLU A 9 -0.02 -3.50 22.73
CA GLU A 9 1.22 -4.05 22.16
C GLU A 9 1.84 -3.12 21.11
N ALA A 10 3.18 -3.10 21.05
CA ALA A 10 3.89 -2.37 20.01
C ALA A 10 3.56 -2.95 18.62
N LEU A 11 3.01 -2.11 17.73
CA LEU A 11 2.66 -2.53 16.38
C LEU A 11 3.83 -2.34 15.40
N GLY A 12 4.03 -3.34 14.55
CA GLY A 12 5.05 -3.35 13.51
C GLY A 12 6.47 -3.21 14.08
N ALA A 13 7.17 -2.16 13.69
CA ALA A 13 8.52 -1.83 14.17
C ALA A 13 8.51 -0.98 15.47
N GLY A 14 7.35 -0.78 16.10
CA GLY A 14 7.18 0.03 17.30
C GLY A 14 6.83 1.49 17.05
N ASP A 15 6.73 1.90 15.78
CA ASP A 15 6.35 3.25 15.34
C ASP A 15 4.90 3.34 14.83
N SER A 16 4.10 2.27 15.00
CA SER A 16 2.70 2.21 14.56
C SER A 16 1.74 2.12 15.74
N ARG A 17 0.52 2.64 15.57
CA ARG A 17 -0.55 2.60 16.59
C ARG A 17 -1.95 2.70 15.97
N VAL A 18 -2.98 2.35 16.73
CA VAL A 18 -4.38 2.57 16.35
C VAL A 18 -5.00 3.64 17.25
N VAL A 19 -5.79 4.53 16.67
CA VAL A 19 -6.65 5.48 17.37
C VAL A 19 -8.10 5.12 17.05
N TYR A 20 -8.93 4.99 18.09
CA TYR A 20 -10.35 4.70 17.96
C TYR A 20 -11.17 5.97 18.20
N GLY A 21 -12.32 6.10 17.53
CA GLY A 21 -13.17 7.28 17.65
C GLY A 21 -12.50 8.53 17.07
N LEU A 22 -11.91 8.42 15.87
CA LEU A 22 -11.20 9.53 15.23
C LEU A 22 -12.12 10.74 15.01
N LEU A 23 -13.31 10.48 14.48
CA LEU A 23 -14.27 11.49 14.08
C LEU A 23 -15.31 11.73 15.18
N PRO A 24 -15.79 12.98 15.34
CA PRO A 24 -16.96 13.28 16.16
C PRO A 24 -18.18 12.47 15.70
N THR A 25 -19.07 12.14 16.63
CA THR A 25 -20.25 11.29 16.38
C THR A 25 -21.07 11.76 15.17
N GLU A 26 -21.35 13.07 15.08
CA GLU A 26 -22.14 13.66 13.99
C GLU A 26 -21.53 13.40 12.60
N LEU A 27 -20.20 13.44 12.49
CA LEU A 27 -19.50 13.17 11.24
C LEU A 27 -19.35 11.65 11.00
N ALA A 28 -19.10 10.86 12.05
CA ALA A 28 -18.92 9.42 11.92
C ALA A 28 -20.19 8.71 11.43
N GLU A 29 -21.37 9.16 11.89
CA GLU A 29 -22.66 8.54 11.55
C GLU A 29 -23.02 8.64 10.06
N ASP A 30 -22.65 9.73 9.39
CA ASP A 30 -23.04 9.97 7.99
C ASP A 30 -21.87 9.96 6.98
N ALA A 31 -20.61 9.94 7.46
CA ALA A 31 -19.44 9.98 6.59
C ALA A 31 -19.41 8.83 5.58
N TYR A 32 -19.78 7.62 5.98
CA TYR A 32 -19.81 6.49 5.04
C TYR A 32 -20.77 6.74 3.88
N ASP A 33 -22.02 7.11 4.18
CA ASP A 33 -23.06 7.33 3.17
C ASP A 33 -22.77 8.53 2.28
N LYS A 34 -22.16 9.59 2.85
CA LYS A 34 -21.66 10.74 2.08
C LYS A 34 -20.54 10.34 1.13
N LEU A 35 -19.53 9.61 1.60
CA LEU A 35 -18.41 9.17 0.76
C LEU A 35 -18.87 8.27 -0.39
N VAL A 36 -19.82 7.37 -0.17
CA VAL A 36 -20.39 6.55 -1.26
C VAL A 36 -20.96 7.41 -2.39
N LYS A 37 -21.54 8.58 -2.06
CA LYS A 37 -22.17 9.50 -3.03
C LYS A 37 -21.20 10.54 -3.62
N GLU A 38 -20.27 11.05 -2.81
CA GLU A 38 -19.35 12.13 -3.18
C GLU A 38 -18.14 11.65 -3.98
N VAL A 39 -17.68 10.42 -3.75
CA VAL A 39 -16.45 9.90 -4.34
C VAL A 39 -16.73 9.30 -5.72
N ASP A 40 -15.97 9.74 -6.72
CA ASP A 40 -16.00 9.18 -8.07
C ASP A 40 -15.26 7.83 -8.13
N TRP A 41 -16.01 6.75 -7.89
CA TRP A 41 -15.48 5.39 -7.82
C TRP A 41 -15.06 4.83 -9.17
N ILE A 42 -13.83 4.33 -9.26
CA ILE A 42 -13.28 3.71 -10.45
C ILE A 42 -13.03 2.22 -10.20
N ARG A 43 -13.31 1.40 -11.23
CA ARG A 43 -12.86 0.00 -11.29
C ARG A 43 -11.50 -0.02 -11.98
N MET A 44 -10.47 -0.41 -11.25
CA MET A 44 -9.12 -0.48 -11.79
C MET A 44 -8.83 -1.88 -12.32
N MET A 45 -8.21 -1.96 -13.50
CA MET A 45 -7.71 -3.21 -14.04
C MET A 45 -6.22 -3.35 -13.73
N HIS A 46 -5.78 -4.56 -13.38
CA HIS A 46 -4.37 -4.91 -13.30
C HIS A 46 -4.10 -6.11 -14.22
N ARG A 47 -2.83 -6.46 -14.43
CA ARG A 47 -2.41 -7.60 -15.27
C ARG A 47 -3.11 -8.93 -14.94
N GLY A 48 -3.59 -9.09 -13.71
CA GLY A 48 -4.32 -10.27 -13.23
C GLY A 48 -5.85 -10.17 -13.22
N GLY A 49 -6.44 -9.10 -13.77
CA GLY A 49 -7.89 -8.85 -13.80
C GLY A 49 -8.34 -7.60 -13.04
N GLU A 50 -9.65 -7.46 -12.85
CA GLU A 50 -10.25 -6.36 -12.09
C GLU A 50 -9.77 -6.40 -10.64
N VAL A 51 -9.28 -5.27 -10.15
CA VAL A 51 -8.94 -5.09 -8.75
C VAL A 51 -10.21 -5.28 -7.93
N PRO A 52 -10.24 -6.19 -6.94
CA PRO A 52 -11.47 -6.57 -6.25
C PRO A 52 -11.79 -5.55 -5.14
N ARG A 53 -12.01 -4.30 -5.54
CA ARG A 53 -12.42 -3.12 -4.75
C ARG A 53 -12.52 -1.91 -5.67
N LEU A 54 -13.41 -0.99 -5.35
CA LEU A 54 -13.45 0.31 -6.05
C LEU A 54 -12.36 1.22 -5.48
N VAL A 55 -11.79 2.07 -6.32
CA VAL A 55 -10.73 2.99 -5.93
C VAL A 55 -11.01 4.40 -6.40
N ALA A 56 -10.52 5.39 -5.67
CA ALA A 56 -10.47 6.79 -6.09
C ALA A 56 -9.23 7.46 -5.49
N GLN A 57 -8.76 8.51 -6.13
CA GLN A 57 -7.67 9.34 -5.60
C GLN A 57 -8.14 10.77 -5.45
N GLN A 58 -7.83 11.36 -4.30
CA GLN A 58 -8.03 12.78 -4.08
C GLN A 58 -6.79 13.43 -3.49
N GLY A 59 -6.64 14.72 -3.70
CA GLY A 59 -5.49 15.47 -3.19
C GLY A 59 -5.71 16.97 -3.24
N GLU A 60 -4.71 17.66 -2.72
CA GLU A 60 -4.65 19.11 -2.73
C GLU A 60 -4.24 19.62 -4.10
N ILE A 61 -5.04 20.51 -4.69
CA ILE A 61 -4.69 21.23 -5.92
C ILE A 61 -4.22 22.62 -5.50
N LEU A 62 -3.00 23.00 -5.89
CA LEU A 62 -2.42 24.30 -5.55
C LEU A 62 -3.08 25.40 -6.40
N ASP A 63 -3.65 26.40 -5.73
CA ASP A 63 -4.40 27.49 -6.38
C ASP A 63 -3.54 28.33 -7.34
N GLU A 64 -2.23 28.40 -7.12
CA GLU A 64 -1.33 29.25 -7.89
C GLU A 64 -1.17 28.81 -9.35
N ASP A 65 -1.13 27.50 -9.62
CA ASP A 65 -0.84 26.96 -10.95
C ASP A 65 -1.50 25.61 -11.26
N GLY A 66 -2.42 25.14 -10.41
CA GLY A 66 -3.13 23.88 -10.59
C GLY A 66 -2.27 22.63 -10.35
N SER A 67 -1.09 22.79 -9.75
CA SER A 67 -0.22 21.67 -9.45
C SER A 67 -0.77 20.80 -8.34
N TYR A 68 -0.42 19.51 -8.36
CA TYR A 68 -0.97 18.55 -7.40
C TYR A 68 0.06 17.48 -7.01
N PRO A 69 -0.06 16.90 -5.81
CA PRO A 69 0.84 15.86 -5.34
C PRO A 69 0.66 14.57 -6.15
N ILE A 70 1.74 13.90 -6.50
CA ILE A 70 1.69 12.59 -7.14
C ILE A 70 2.25 11.49 -6.24
N TYR A 71 1.50 10.40 -6.11
CA TYR A 71 1.95 9.17 -5.49
C TYR A 71 2.23 8.10 -6.57
N ARG A 72 3.52 7.82 -6.83
CA ARG A 72 3.92 6.82 -7.82
C ARG A 72 4.08 5.44 -7.19
N HIS A 73 3.51 4.46 -7.86
CA HIS A 73 3.62 3.04 -7.50
C HIS A 73 3.63 2.19 -8.77
N PRO A 74 4.08 0.93 -8.73
CA PRO A 74 4.10 0.07 -9.92
C PRO A 74 2.67 -0.28 -10.32
N ALA A 75 2.11 0.46 -11.27
CA ALA A 75 0.83 0.20 -11.90
C ALA A 75 0.84 0.73 -13.34
N ASP A 76 0.15 0.01 -14.23
CA ASP A 76 0.05 0.37 -15.63
C ASP A 76 -0.74 1.67 -15.82
N GLU A 77 -1.78 1.88 -15.01
CA GLU A 77 -2.59 3.11 -14.96
C GLU A 77 -2.99 3.44 -13.51
N CYS A 78 -2.96 4.73 -13.18
CA CYS A 78 -3.42 5.26 -11.90
C CYS A 78 -4.72 6.06 -12.11
N PRO A 79 -5.71 5.96 -11.20
CA PRO A 79 -6.87 6.84 -11.22
C PRO A 79 -6.45 8.32 -11.20
N PRO A 80 -7.17 9.22 -11.91
CA PRO A 80 -6.89 10.64 -11.84
C PRO A 80 -7.04 11.14 -10.40
N LEU A 81 -6.20 12.10 -10.04
CA LEU A 81 -6.31 12.78 -8.76
C LEU A 81 -7.35 13.90 -8.88
N LEU A 82 -8.40 13.80 -8.07
CA LEU A 82 -9.44 14.83 -7.97
C LEU A 82 -9.23 15.70 -6.72
N PRO A 83 -9.83 16.90 -6.65
CA PRO A 83 -9.87 17.66 -5.40
C PRO A 83 -10.55 16.87 -4.27
N PHE A 84 -10.20 17.20 -3.02
CA PHE A 84 -10.89 16.63 -1.87
C PHE A 84 -12.39 16.99 -1.87
N THR A 85 -13.25 16.01 -1.67
CA THR A 85 -14.68 16.28 -1.43
C THR A 85 -14.88 16.83 -0.02
N PRO A 86 -16.02 17.49 0.28
CA PRO A 86 -16.26 18.08 1.60
C PRO A 86 -16.10 17.09 2.76
N THR A 87 -16.57 15.85 2.59
CA THR A 87 -16.44 14.82 3.63
C THR A 87 -14.99 14.37 3.79
N VAL A 88 -14.25 14.17 2.70
CA VAL A 88 -12.82 13.79 2.75
C VAL A 88 -11.97 14.89 3.37
N GLN A 89 -12.23 16.15 3.03
CA GLN A 89 -11.56 17.31 3.63
C GLN A 89 -11.82 17.40 5.15
N SER A 90 -13.05 17.15 5.59
CA SER A 90 -13.39 17.13 7.02
C SER A 90 -12.65 16.01 7.78
N ILE A 91 -12.55 14.81 7.18
CA ILE A 91 -11.77 13.69 7.75
C ILE A 91 -10.28 14.04 7.79
N ARG A 92 -9.75 14.61 6.69
CA ARG A 92 -8.35 15.05 6.57
C ARG A 92 -7.95 15.97 7.71
N GLU A 93 -8.79 16.94 8.07
CA GLU A 93 -8.51 17.88 9.17
C GLU A 93 -8.37 17.18 10.52
N HIS A 94 -9.21 16.18 10.81
CA HIS A 94 -9.11 15.38 12.04
C HIS A 94 -7.85 14.52 12.04
N VAL A 95 -7.50 13.93 10.89
CA VAL A 95 -6.26 13.18 10.71
C VAL A 95 -5.04 14.07 11.00
N GLN A 96 -4.97 15.28 10.41
CA GLN A 96 -3.84 16.20 10.62
C GLN A 96 -3.68 16.62 12.08
N LYS A 97 -4.80 16.83 12.80
CA LYS A 97 -4.78 17.13 14.25
C LYS A 97 -4.18 16.00 15.09
N VAL A 98 -4.40 14.74 14.70
CA VAL A 98 -3.84 13.57 15.42
C VAL A 98 -2.37 13.35 15.07
N LEU A 99 -1.97 13.66 13.84
CA LEU A 99 -0.62 13.40 13.33
C LEU A 99 0.39 14.50 13.62
N ASN A 100 -0.06 15.73 13.87
CA ASN A 100 0.79 16.92 13.98
C ASN A 100 1.68 17.15 12.75
N HIS A 101 1.23 16.68 11.58
CA HIS A 101 1.83 16.95 10.28
C HIS A 101 0.73 16.96 9.20
N PRO A 102 0.94 17.65 8.07
CA PRO A 102 -0.06 17.70 7.02
C PRO A 102 -0.18 16.35 6.30
N VAL A 103 -1.29 16.17 5.60
CA VAL A 103 -1.50 15.13 4.60
C VAL A 103 -2.20 15.78 3.42
N ASN A 104 -1.72 15.55 2.19
CA ASN A 104 -2.18 16.25 0.98
C ASN A 104 -2.62 15.30 -0.14
N HIS A 105 -2.56 14.00 0.10
CA HIS A 105 -3.00 12.94 -0.81
C HIS A 105 -3.80 11.89 -0.06
N VAL A 106 -4.81 11.32 -0.70
CA VAL A 106 -5.56 10.17 -0.21
C VAL A 106 -5.85 9.17 -1.33
N LEU A 107 -5.60 7.89 -1.05
CA LEU A 107 -6.16 6.78 -1.81
C LEU A 107 -7.38 6.23 -1.07
N ILE A 108 -8.55 6.29 -1.71
CA ILE A 108 -9.82 5.83 -1.17
C ILE A 108 -10.13 4.46 -1.78
N GLN A 109 -10.48 3.50 -0.93
CA GLN A 109 -10.77 2.12 -1.36
C GLN A 109 -12.09 1.66 -0.75
N HIS A 110 -13.03 1.24 -1.59
CA HIS A 110 -14.32 0.69 -1.17
C HIS A 110 -14.33 -0.83 -1.32
N TYR A 111 -14.36 -1.50 -0.19
CA TYR A 111 -14.53 -2.94 -0.06
C TYR A 111 -16.03 -3.21 0.08
N ARG A 112 -16.68 -3.65 -0.99
CA ARG A 112 -18.14 -3.81 -1.05
C ARG A 112 -18.62 -4.99 -0.22
N THR A 113 -17.77 -6.00 -0.07
CA THR A 113 -18.06 -7.21 0.71
C THR A 113 -16.79 -7.77 1.33
N GLY A 114 -16.94 -8.86 2.10
CA GLY A 114 -15.81 -9.65 2.59
C GLY A 114 -14.98 -10.34 1.50
N ALA A 115 -15.46 -10.39 0.24
CA ALA A 115 -14.71 -10.95 -0.87
C ALA A 115 -13.67 -9.97 -1.46
N ASP A 116 -13.86 -8.67 -1.26
CA ASP A 116 -12.91 -7.64 -1.69
C ASP A 116 -11.67 -7.65 -0.77
N TYR A 117 -10.47 -7.54 -1.33
CA TYR A 117 -9.21 -7.69 -0.59
C TYR A 117 -8.06 -6.85 -1.18
N ILE A 118 -6.96 -6.74 -0.42
CA ILE A 118 -5.67 -6.25 -0.89
C ILE A 118 -4.57 -7.15 -0.34
N SER A 119 -3.75 -7.70 -1.24
CA SER A 119 -2.65 -8.61 -0.90
C SER A 119 -1.56 -7.91 -0.08
N ASP A 120 -0.73 -8.71 0.59
CA ASP A 120 0.43 -8.21 1.34
C ASP A 120 1.35 -7.38 0.43
N HIS A 121 1.59 -6.11 0.80
CA HIS A 121 2.44 -5.16 0.07
C HIS A 121 3.11 -4.18 1.04
N SER A 122 4.03 -3.35 0.53
CA SER A 122 4.49 -2.13 1.20
C SER A 122 4.15 -0.93 0.32
N ASP A 123 3.82 0.18 0.96
CA ASP A 123 3.58 1.45 0.27
C ASP A 123 4.91 2.03 -0.20
N LYS A 124 4.89 2.74 -1.34
CA LYS A 124 6.07 3.28 -2.00
C LYS A 124 6.47 4.61 -1.40
N THR A 125 7.70 4.71 -0.91
CA THR A 125 8.14 5.90 -0.16
C THR A 125 8.85 6.94 -1.00
N ILE A 126 9.01 6.74 -2.31
CA ILE A 126 9.68 7.69 -3.21
C ILE A 126 9.09 9.10 -3.14
N ASP A 127 7.76 9.21 -3.03
CA ASP A 127 7.06 10.49 -3.01
C ASP A 127 6.55 10.88 -1.61
N VAL A 128 6.74 10.00 -0.61
CA VAL A 128 6.25 10.23 0.77
C VAL A 128 7.30 10.99 1.56
N MET A 129 6.89 12.08 2.21
CA MET A 129 7.77 12.91 3.01
C MET A 129 8.46 12.12 4.13
N PRO A 130 9.79 12.31 4.34
CA PRO A 130 10.47 11.71 5.47
C PRO A 130 9.87 12.21 6.78
N ASN A 131 9.98 11.41 7.85
CA ASN A 131 9.42 11.71 9.17
C ASN A 131 7.90 11.92 9.20
N SER A 132 7.17 11.46 8.18
CA SER A 132 5.71 11.40 8.17
C SER A 132 5.21 9.99 8.51
N SER A 133 3.88 9.83 8.59
CA SER A 133 3.23 8.53 8.70
C SER A 133 2.27 8.29 7.54
N ILE A 134 2.09 7.03 7.17
CA ILE A 134 1.04 6.59 6.24
C ILE A 134 -0.13 6.12 7.09
N VAL A 135 -1.33 6.66 6.86
CA VAL A 135 -2.44 6.41 7.79
C VAL A 135 -3.68 5.93 7.09
N ASN A 136 -4.42 5.03 7.75
CA ASN A 136 -5.60 4.40 7.20
C ASN A 136 -6.81 4.67 8.11
N VAL A 137 -7.73 5.51 7.64
CA VAL A 137 -9.05 5.68 8.26
C VAL A 137 -9.98 4.58 7.76
N SER A 138 -10.70 3.94 8.68
CA SER A 138 -11.70 2.90 8.37
C SER A 138 -13.09 3.38 8.75
N LEU A 139 -14.01 3.31 7.78
CA LEU A 139 -15.44 3.58 7.97
C LEU A 139 -16.26 2.37 7.49
N GLY A 140 -17.24 1.97 8.28
CA GLY A 140 -18.11 0.82 8.07
C GLY A 140 -17.59 -0.48 8.68
N ALA A 141 -17.81 -1.60 7.97
CA ALA A 141 -17.54 -2.93 8.51
C ALA A 141 -16.10 -3.11 8.97
N GLN A 142 -15.94 -3.64 10.18
CA GLN A 142 -14.64 -4.01 10.72
C GLN A 142 -13.93 -4.98 9.78
N ARG A 143 -12.66 -4.69 9.48
CA ARG A 143 -11.76 -5.61 8.78
C ARG A 143 -10.44 -5.73 9.53
N VAL A 144 -9.72 -6.82 9.31
CA VAL A 144 -8.46 -7.09 10.01
C VAL A 144 -7.30 -6.72 9.09
N MET A 145 -6.53 -5.70 9.48
CA MET A 145 -5.22 -5.39 8.91
C MET A 145 -4.22 -6.43 9.38
N THR A 146 -3.53 -7.07 8.44
CA THR A 146 -2.46 -8.01 8.74
C THR A 146 -1.13 -7.34 8.47
N LEU A 147 -0.26 -7.22 9.48
CA LEU A 147 1.14 -6.90 9.29
C LEU A 147 1.94 -8.19 9.31
N ARG A 148 2.82 -8.40 8.33
CA ARG A 148 3.67 -9.57 8.23
C ARG A 148 5.11 -9.16 8.00
N LEU A 149 6.03 -9.60 8.85
CA LEU A 149 7.44 -9.23 8.73
C LEU A 149 8.01 -9.68 7.37
N LYS A 150 8.81 -8.83 6.73
CA LYS A 150 9.54 -9.18 5.51
C LYS A 150 10.56 -10.28 5.82
N LYS A 151 10.79 -11.16 4.83
CA LYS A 151 11.85 -12.18 4.97
C LYS A 151 13.21 -11.48 4.85
N ASP A 152 14.16 -11.94 5.66
CA ASP A 152 15.56 -11.57 5.48
C ASP A 152 16.07 -12.04 4.10
N LYS A 153 16.86 -11.21 3.42
CA LYS A 153 17.39 -11.52 2.08
C LYS A 153 18.35 -12.71 2.14
N THR A 154 19.13 -12.81 3.20
CA THR A 154 20.09 -13.89 3.45
C THR A 154 19.42 -15.27 3.53
N LEU A 155 18.27 -15.35 4.21
CA LEU A 155 17.48 -16.59 4.32
C LEU A 155 16.84 -16.98 2.98
N LYS A 156 16.43 -16.01 2.16
CA LYS A 156 15.91 -16.29 0.79
C LYS A 156 16.98 -16.84 -0.15
N GLU A 157 18.19 -16.33 -0.07
CA GLU A 157 19.32 -16.79 -0.90
C GLU A 157 19.77 -18.20 -0.49
N GLN A 158 19.82 -18.48 0.81
CA GLN A 158 20.09 -19.83 1.34
C GLN A 158 18.97 -20.82 0.96
N GLU A 159 17.69 -20.44 1.06
CA GLU A 159 16.55 -21.26 0.60
C GLU A 159 16.67 -21.58 -0.91
N ARG A 160 16.99 -20.59 -1.76
CA ARG A 160 17.20 -20.78 -3.21
C ARG A 160 18.39 -21.68 -3.53
N GLN A 161 19.46 -21.61 -2.74
CA GLN A 161 20.64 -22.48 -2.90
C GLN A 161 20.42 -23.89 -2.35
N SER A 162 19.51 -24.06 -1.39
CA SER A 162 19.20 -25.35 -0.75
C SER A 162 18.14 -26.18 -1.48
N THR A 163 17.41 -25.62 -2.44
CA THR A 163 16.56 -26.40 -3.37
C THR A 163 17.42 -27.05 -4.45
N PRO A 164 17.58 -28.39 -4.49
CA PRO A 164 18.30 -29.04 -5.58
C PRO A 164 17.45 -28.93 -6.84
N SER A 165 17.95 -28.19 -7.82
CA SER A 165 17.46 -28.23 -9.19
C SER A 165 17.97 -29.51 -9.86
N SER A 166 17.34 -30.66 -9.58
CA SER A 166 17.45 -31.85 -10.41
C SER A 166 16.47 -32.93 -9.94
N ILE A 167 15.25 -32.92 -10.47
CA ILE A 167 14.56 -34.19 -10.75
C ILE A 167 15.14 -34.65 -12.08
N SER A 168 16.29 -35.34 -12.05
CA SER A 168 16.68 -36.20 -13.16
C SER A 168 15.84 -37.47 -13.06
N MET A 169 14.78 -37.57 -13.86
CA MET A 169 14.14 -38.85 -14.08
C MET A 169 15.08 -39.72 -14.92
N THR A 170 15.94 -40.51 -14.26
CA THR A 170 16.46 -41.74 -14.86
C THR A 170 15.55 -42.86 -14.40
N VAL A 171 14.70 -43.34 -15.32
CA VAL A 171 13.95 -44.59 -15.13
C VAL A 171 14.95 -45.71 -15.23
N ASP A 172 15.30 -46.32 -14.10
CA ASP A 172 15.99 -47.60 -14.08
C ASP A 172 15.10 -48.63 -13.38
N THR A 173 14.56 -49.53 -14.18
CA THR A 173 13.76 -50.67 -13.73
C THR A 173 14.68 -51.77 -13.23
N SER A 174 14.77 -51.95 -11.91
CA SER A 174 14.77 -53.28 -11.23
C SER A 174 15.16 -53.19 -9.76
N GLY A 175 14.49 -54.00 -8.92
CA GLY A 175 15.11 -54.58 -7.72
C GLY A 175 14.86 -53.91 -6.38
N ASP A 176 13.77 -54.33 -5.73
CA ASP A 176 13.57 -54.54 -4.29
C ASP A 176 14.67 -54.06 -3.31
N SER A 177 14.37 -53.06 -2.48
CA SER A 177 14.80 -53.00 -1.07
C SER A 177 14.17 -51.80 -0.33
N THR A 178 13.65 -52.11 0.85
CA THR A 178 13.08 -51.20 1.85
C THR A 178 14.10 -50.17 2.34
N SER A 179 13.85 -48.88 2.07
CA SER A 179 14.47 -47.78 2.80
C SER A 179 13.45 -46.70 3.14
N THR A 180 13.08 -46.61 4.41
CA THR A 180 12.30 -45.53 4.99
C THR A 180 13.17 -44.28 5.10
N ALA A 181 13.28 -43.51 4.02
CA ALA A 181 13.84 -42.16 4.06
C ALA A 181 12.79 -41.22 4.67
N THR A 182 12.89 -40.98 5.98
CA THR A 182 12.15 -39.88 6.64
C THR A 182 12.71 -38.56 6.14
N ASN A 183 12.08 -38.01 5.11
CA ASN A 183 12.39 -36.69 4.59
C ASN A 183 11.80 -35.64 5.55
N SER A 184 12.54 -35.31 6.61
CA SER A 184 12.16 -34.29 7.59
C SER A 184 12.37 -32.90 7.00
N TYR A 185 11.48 -32.48 6.10
CA TYR A 185 11.36 -31.07 5.72
C TYR A 185 10.89 -30.28 6.95
N VAL A 186 11.85 -29.70 7.68
CA VAL A 186 11.55 -28.72 8.72
C VAL A 186 11.02 -27.48 8.01
N GLN A 187 9.71 -27.28 8.03
CA GLN A 187 9.08 -26.07 7.51
C GLN A 187 9.70 -24.87 8.23
N PRO A 188 10.17 -23.83 7.51
CA PRO A 188 10.70 -22.65 8.16
C PRO A 188 9.62 -22.06 9.08
N PRO A 189 10.01 -21.52 10.25
CA PRO A 189 9.05 -21.01 11.21
C PRO A 189 8.16 -19.94 10.56
N PRO A 190 6.85 -19.92 10.89
CA PRO A 190 5.93 -18.94 10.33
C PRO A 190 6.40 -17.53 10.66
N ARG A 191 6.38 -16.66 9.65
CA ARG A 191 6.82 -15.26 9.79
C ARG A 191 6.03 -14.56 10.90
N PRO A 192 6.69 -13.72 11.73
CA PRO A 192 6.00 -12.86 12.68
C PRO A 192 4.86 -12.10 11.99
N THR A 193 3.66 -12.24 12.53
CA THR A 193 2.42 -11.72 11.94
C THR A 193 1.56 -11.12 13.02
N GLN A 194 1.13 -9.88 12.82
CA GLN A 194 0.21 -9.14 13.68
C GLN A 194 -1.13 -8.97 12.96
N ARG A 195 -2.24 -9.17 13.68
CA ARG A 195 -3.61 -9.02 13.15
C ARG A 195 -4.34 -7.96 13.95
N ILE A 196 -4.62 -6.83 13.31
CA ILE A 196 -5.12 -5.61 13.93
C ILE A 196 -6.56 -5.38 13.44
N PRO A 197 -7.58 -5.51 14.29
CA PRO A 197 -8.95 -5.15 13.95
C PRO A 197 -9.06 -3.64 13.73
N LEU A 198 -9.63 -3.24 12.59
CA LEU A 198 -9.95 -1.87 12.25
C LEU A 198 -11.47 -1.72 12.18
N PRO A 199 -12.14 -1.41 13.31
CA PRO A 199 -13.58 -1.16 13.34
C PRO A 199 -13.93 0.16 12.66
N ASP A 200 -15.22 0.44 12.60
CA ASP A 200 -15.72 1.75 12.19
C ASP A 200 -15.07 2.89 13.00
N ASN A 201 -14.89 4.03 12.35
CA ASN A 201 -14.30 5.24 12.92
C ASN A 201 -12.93 5.01 13.61
N SER A 202 -12.07 4.18 13.00
CA SER A 202 -10.69 3.93 13.47
C SER A 202 -9.64 4.49 12.52
N LEU A 203 -8.50 4.89 13.08
CA LEU A 203 -7.32 5.37 12.38
C LEU A 203 -6.13 4.49 12.72
N PHE A 204 -5.62 3.74 11.74
CA PHE A 204 -4.35 3.06 11.86
C PHE A 204 -3.23 3.97 11.37
N ILE A 205 -2.29 4.32 12.26
CA ILE A 205 -1.12 5.13 11.97
C ILE A 205 0.05 4.19 11.78
N MET A 206 0.57 4.12 10.56
CA MET A 206 1.73 3.29 10.21
C MET A 206 2.95 4.18 10.00
N GLY A 207 3.95 4.01 10.87
CA GLY A 207 5.22 4.68 10.71
C GLY A 207 6.06 4.08 9.57
N LEU A 208 7.01 4.86 9.07
CA LEU A 208 7.83 4.47 7.92
C LEU A 208 8.78 3.30 8.24
N GLN A 209 9.18 3.08 9.50
CA GLN A 209 9.97 1.89 9.87
C GLN A 209 9.12 0.63 9.80
N THR A 210 7.85 0.71 10.20
CA THR A 210 6.90 -0.39 9.99
C THR A 210 6.71 -0.66 8.50
N ASN A 211 6.44 0.34 7.67
CA ASN A 211 6.28 0.16 6.22
C ASN A 211 7.55 -0.43 5.54
N LYS A 212 8.73 -0.06 6.04
CA LYS A 212 10.02 -0.59 5.58
C LYS A 212 10.18 -2.08 5.92
N LYS A 213 9.86 -2.50 7.14
CA LYS A 213 10.17 -3.85 7.65
C LYS A 213 9.03 -4.86 7.53
N TRP A 214 7.80 -4.38 7.39
CA TRP A 214 6.59 -5.20 7.37
C TRP A 214 5.85 -5.01 6.04
N LEU A 215 5.15 -6.07 5.64
CA LEU A 215 4.13 -6.03 4.60
C LEU A 215 2.77 -5.88 5.29
N HIS A 216 1.83 -5.19 4.65
CA HIS A 216 0.46 -5.04 5.13
C HIS A 216 -0.58 -5.46 4.10
N GLY A 217 -1.73 -5.94 4.57
CA GLY A 217 -2.82 -6.39 3.71
C GLY A 217 -4.14 -6.58 4.44
N ILE A 218 -5.23 -6.63 3.67
CA ILE A 218 -6.57 -6.97 4.13
C ILE A 218 -7.01 -8.21 3.38
N SER A 219 -7.12 -9.33 4.09
CA SER A 219 -7.53 -10.61 3.49
C SER A 219 -9.03 -10.70 3.24
N THR A 220 -9.42 -11.63 2.37
CA THR A 220 -10.84 -12.00 2.21
C THR A 220 -11.39 -12.61 3.50
N ASP A 221 -12.66 -12.32 3.79
CA ASP A 221 -13.45 -12.98 4.82
C ASP A 221 -14.82 -13.35 4.23
N LYS A 222 -14.88 -14.60 3.74
CA LYS A 222 -16.04 -15.17 3.04
C LYS A 222 -17.07 -15.81 3.98
N ARG A 223 -16.93 -15.65 5.30
CA ARG A 223 -17.98 -16.10 6.22
C ARG A 223 -19.31 -15.42 5.86
N PRO A 224 -20.44 -16.16 5.88
CA PRO A 224 -21.76 -15.57 5.76
C PRO A 224 -21.96 -14.42 6.75
N LEU A 225 -22.62 -13.34 6.32
CA LEU A 225 -22.82 -12.13 7.14
C LEU A 225 -23.42 -12.41 8.54
N PRO A 226 -24.40 -13.32 8.71
CA PRO A 226 -24.95 -13.63 10.03
C PRO A 226 -23.96 -14.29 11.00
N LEU A 227 -22.85 -14.84 10.50
CA LEU A 227 -21.78 -15.43 11.33
C LEU A 227 -20.70 -14.42 11.70
N LYS A 228 -20.81 -13.18 11.24
CA LYS A 228 -19.88 -12.09 11.56
C LYS A 228 -20.34 -11.34 12.82
N SER A 229 -19.40 -10.72 13.52
CA SER A 229 -19.71 -9.88 14.68
C SER A 229 -20.50 -8.62 14.28
N PRO A 230 -21.20 -7.95 15.21
CA PRO A 230 -21.92 -6.71 14.91
C PRO A 230 -21.05 -5.64 14.23
N ALA A 231 -19.80 -5.48 14.69
CA ALA A 231 -18.83 -4.54 14.11
C ALA A 231 -18.47 -4.89 12.64
N GLU A 232 -18.50 -6.17 12.28
CA GLU A 232 -18.25 -6.64 10.92
C GLU A 232 -19.51 -6.61 10.03
N GLN A 233 -20.70 -6.39 10.60
CA GLN A 233 -21.97 -6.33 9.88
C GLN A 233 -22.38 -4.89 9.47
N VAL A 234 -21.70 -3.87 9.99
CA VAL A 234 -21.94 -2.45 9.68
C VAL A 234 -21.96 -2.24 8.15
N HIS A 235 -22.92 -1.44 7.66
CA HIS A 235 -23.18 -1.23 6.22
C HIS A 235 -23.20 -2.53 5.38
N ASN A 236 -23.84 -3.58 5.91
CA ASN A 236 -23.97 -4.88 5.24
C ASN A 236 -22.61 -5.55 4.92
N GLY A 237 -21.59 -5.30 5.75
CA GLY A 237 -20.25 -5.84 5.57
C GLY A 237 -19.35 -5.07 4.61
N ALA A 238 -19.79 -3.88 4.17
CA ALA A 238 -19.00 -2.98 3.33
C ALA A 238 -18.15 -2.02 4.17
N ARG A 239 -16.97 -1.68 3.65
CA ARG A 239 -15.98 -0.82 4.31
C ARG A 239 -15.36 0.17 3.33
N ILE A 240 -15.25 1.42 3.72
CA ILE A 240 -14.42 2.43 3.05
C ILE A 240 -13.12 2.62 3.83
N SER A 241 -12.02 2.71 3.09
CA SER A 241 -10.69 2.92 3.63
C SER A 241 -10.06 4.12 2.99
N LEU A 242 -9.68 5.12 3.79
CA LEU A 242 -9.00 6.32 3.32
C LEU A 242 -7.53 6.24 3.74
N THR A 243 -6.63 6.08 2.78
CA THR A 243 -5.18 6.02 3.05
C THR A 243 -4.55 7.36 2.75
N PHE A 244 -4.33 8.17 3.79
CA PHE A 244 -3.72 9.48 3.68
C PHE A 244 -2.19 9.41 3.71
N ARG A 245 -1.56 10.27 2.92
CA ARG A 245 -0.11 10.42 2.84
C ARG A 245 0.27 11.90 2.80
N TRP A 246 1.46 12.20 3.30
CA TRP A 246 2.10 13.47 3.03
C TRP A 246 3.06 13.29 1.85
N ILE A 247 2.67 13.80 0.70
CA ILE A 247 3.41 13.68 -0.54
C ILE A 247 4.24 14.94 -0.78
N GLY A 248 5.52 14.72 -1.07
CA GLY A 248 6.51 15.77 -1.33
C GLY A 248 6.90 15.94 -2.80
N THR A 249 6.26 15.20 -3.71
CA THR A 249 6.48 15.27 -5.17
C THR A 249 5.22 15.79 -5.85
N PHE A 250 5.38 16.74 -6.77
CA PHE A 250 4.28 17.45 -7.40
C PHE A 250 4.41 17.46 -8.92
N ILE A 251 3.27 17.53 -9.59
CA ILE A 251 3.16 17.72 -11.04
C ILE A 251 2.45 19.04 -11.32
N ASN A 252 2.98 19.80 -12.27
CA ASN A 252 2.28 20.91 -12.90
C ASN A 252 1.74 20.43 -14.25
N PRO A 253 0.41 20.31 -14.41
CA PRO A 253 -0.19 19.80 -15.64
C PRO A 253 -0.07 20.77 -16.83
N ALA A 254 -0.08 22.09 -16.59
CA ALA A 254 0.00 23.09 -17.66
C ALA A 254 1.38 23.08 -18.34
N ASN A 255 2.43 22.87 -17.55
CA ASN A 255 3.81 22.87 -18.03
C ASN A 255 4.35 21.45 -18.30
N ASN A 256 3.61 20.40 -17.92
CA ASN A 256 4.05 19.01 -17.97
C ASN A 256 5.40 18.81 -17.25
N THR A 257 5.49 19.33 -16.02
CA THR A 257 6.71 19.28 -15.20
C THR A 257 6.48 18.57 -13.87
N ILE A 258 7.55 17.99 -13.32
CA ILE A 258 7.61 17.30 -12.03
C ILE A 258 8.75 17.88 -11.18
N TRP A 259 8.53 17.96 -9.88
CA TRP A 259 9.55 18.30 -8.89
C TRP A 259 9.21 17.72 -7.53
N GLY A 260 10.15 17.87 -6.59
CA GLY A 260 10.00 17.47 -5.21
C GLY A 260 10.89 16.30 -4.84
N ILE A 261 10.64 15.69 -3.68
CA ILE A 261 11.58 14.74 -3.08
C ILE A 261 11.89 13.54 -4.00
N GLY A 262 10.88 13.06 -4.73
CA GLY A 262 10.99 11.94 -5.65
C GLY A 262 11.34 12.34 -7.09
N GLY A 263 11.30 13.62 -7.44
CA GLY A 263 11.72 14.15 -8.75
C GLY A 263 13.23 14.37 -8.81
N ARG A 264 13.82 14.50 -10.00
CA ARG A 264 15.25 14.92 -10.09
C ARG A 264 15.39 16.40 -9.72
N GLY A 265 14.42 17.22 -10.12
CA GLY A 265 14.24 18.59 -9.61
C GLY A 265 13.66 18.55 -8.20
N LYS A 266 14.37 19.08 -7.19
CA LYS A 266 13.94 18.98 -5.79
C LYS A 266 13.03 20.11 -5.33
N THR A 267 13.09 21.25 -6.01
CA THR A 267 12.22 22.41 -5.76
C THR A 267 11.43 22.78 -7.00
N ARG A 268 10.47 23.70 -6.84
CA ARG A 268 9.62 24.15 -7.94
C ARG A 268 10.41 24.94 -9.00
N GLU A 269 11.44 25.66 -8.58
CA GLU A 269 12.35 26.41 -9.46
C GLU A 269 13.18 25.46 -10.32
N ASP A 270 13.51 24.28 -9.79
CA ASP A 270 14.26 23.22 -10.46
C ASP A 270 13.35 22.22 -11.19
N ALA A 271 12.06 22.54 -11.40
CA ALA A 271 11.11 21.62 -12.00
C ALA A 271 11.55 21.17 -13.41
N ARG A 272 11.42 19.86 -13.65
CA ARG A 272 11.88 19.22 -14.90
C ARG A 272 10.70 18.70 -15.69
N LYS A 273 10.86 18.60 -17.01
CA LYS A 273 9.83 18.00 -17.88
C LYS A 273 9.63 16.54 -17.51
N ILE A 274 8.37 16.13 -17.43
CA ILE A 274 8.03 14.72 -17.24
C ILE A 274 8.58 13.93 -18.44
N VAL A 275 9.27 12.84 -18.14
CA VAL A 275 9.85 11.95 -19.15
C VAL A 275 8.81 10.92 -19.57
N ASP A 276 8.54 10.86 -20.88
CA ASP A 276 7.67 9.84 -21.46
C ASP A 276 8.43 8.51 -21.58
N ASN A 277 7.91 7.49 -20.89
CA ASN A 277 8.50 6.16 -20.84
C ASN A 277 8.20 5.29 -22.08
N MET A 278 7.36 5.75 -23.01
CA MET A 278 7.01 4.99 -24.22
C MET A 278 7.72 5.51 -25.47
N MET A 279 8.20 6.75 -25.44
CA MET A 279 8.69 7.45 -26.63
C MET A 279 10.20 7.60 -26.69
N THR A 280 10.91 7.41 -25.56
CA THR A 280 12.36 7.61 -25.48
C THR A 280 13.06 6.42 -24.81
N GLU A 281 14.23 6.06 -25.33
CA GLU A 281 15.07 5.01 -24.71
C GLU A 281 15.49 5.40 -23.29
N GLU A 282 15.72 6.69 -23.03
CA GLU A 282 16.02 7.21 -21.69
C GLU A 282 14.85 7.02 -20.73
N GLY A 283 13.62 7.33 -21.16
CA GLY A 283 12.41 7.14 -20.35
C GLY A 283 12.11 5.67 -20.04
N MET A 284 12.34 4.77 -20.99
CA MET A 284 12.22 3.32 -20.76
C MET A 284 13.21 2.84 -19.69
N LYS A 285 14.48 3.23 -19.81
CA LYS A 285 15.53 2.87 -18.83
C LYS A 285 15.25 3.45 -17.44
N GLU A 286 14.75 4.69 -17.38
CA GLU A 286 14.38 5.33 -16.12
C GLU A 286 13.18 4.63 -15.46
N ALA A 287 12.16 4.27 -16.24
CA ALA A 287 11.01 3.50 -15.76
C ALA A 287 11.42 2.12 -15.23
N GLU A 288 12.30 1.41 -15.95
CA GLU A 288 12.83 0.11 -15.52
C GLU A 288 13.62 0.23 -14.21
N LYS A 289 14.51 1.23 -14.09
CA LYS A 289 15.26 1.52 -12.86
C LYS A 289 14.32 1.81 -11.69
N LEU A 290 13.22 2.54 -11.92
CA LEU A 290 12.24 2.84 -10.89
C LEU A 290 11.45 1.59 -10.47
N VAL A 291 11.01 0.77 -11.42
CA VAL A 291 10.35 -0.51 -11.13
C VAL A 291 11.26 -1.46 -10.35
N TRP A 292 12.55 -1.49 -10.70
CA TRP A 292 13.55 -2.24 -9.94
C TRP A 292 13.68 -1.72 -8.50
N ALA A 293 13.79 -0.40 -8.31
CA ALA A 293 13.83 0.22 -6.98
C ALA A 293 12.59 -0.10 -6.14
N PHE A 294 11.38 -0.10 -6.75
CA PHE A 294 10.15 -0.57 -6.10
C PHE A 294 10.24 -2.05 -5.67
N GLY A 295 10.84 -2.90 -6.49
CA GLY A 295 11.08 -4.29 -6.16
C GLY A 295 12.00 -4.45 -4.95
N GLU A 296 13.08 -3.67 -4.90
CA GLU A 296 14.03 -3.68 -3.79
C GLU A 296 13.40 -3.22 -2.48
N GLU A 297 12.64 -2.13 -2.48
CA GLU A 297 11.93 -1.64 -1.29
C GLU A 297 10.94 -2.68 -0.72
N ASN A 298 10.29 -3.47 -1.59
CA ASN A 298 9.38 -4.53 -1.15
C ASN A 298 10.12 -5.71 -0.49
N GLN A 299 11.37 -5.95 -0.86
CA GLN A 299 12.12 -7.13 -0.45
C GLN A 299 13.12 -6.88 0.67
N ASP A 300 13.67 -5.67 0.75
CA ASP A 300 14.75 -5.31 1.64
C ASP A 300 14.23 -4.63 2.93
N PRO A 301 14.32 -5.29 4.10
CA PRO A 301 13.96 -4.64 5.37
C PRO A 301 14.92 -3.51 5.75
N GLU A 302 16.08 -3.44 5.12
CA GLU A 302 17.09 -2.40 5.32
C GLU A 302 17.27 -1.48 4.11
N PHE A 303 16.24 -1.39 3.25
CA PHE A 303 16.18 -0.49 2.09
C PHE A 303 16.79 0.91 2.33
N ASP A 304 17.74 1.29 1.47
CA ASP A 304 18.39 2.59 1.48
C ASP A 304 17.69 3.55 0.51
N TRP A 305 16.85 4.43 1.05
CA TRP A 305 16.09 5.41 0.28
C TRP A 305 17.00 6.34 -0.53
N THR A 306 18.12 6.79 0.05
CA THR A 306 19.03 7.73 -0.62
C THR A 306 19.70 7.08 -1.82
N LYS A 307 20.14 5.83 -1.67
CA LYS A 307 20.73 5.06 -2.76
C LYS A 307 19.77 4.83 -3.92
N TRP A 308 18.52 4.48 -3.63
CA TRP A 308 17.56 4.05 -4.66
C TRP A 308 16.69 5.19 -5.22
N TYR A 309 16.30 6.15 -4.39
CA TYR A 309 15.40 7.25 -4.74
C TYR A 309 16.02 8.63 -4.66
N GLY A 310 17.19 8.79 -4.02
CA GLY A 310 17.79 10.11 -3.77
C GLY A 310 18.05 10.95 -5.02
N GLU A 311 18.52 10.31 -6.11
CA GLU A 311 18.71 10.97 -7.41
C GLU A 311 17.38 11.51 -7.98
N GLY A 312 16.26 10.86 -7.68
CA GLY A 312 14.95 11.19 -8.19
C GLY A 312 14.68 10.62 -9.58
N PHE A 313 13.41 10.72 -9.99
CA PHE A 313 12.91 10.19 -11.24
C PHE A 313 11.92 11.17 -11.85
N ASP A 314 12.05 11.46 -13.14
CA ASP A 314 11.15 12.38 -13.86
C ASP A 314 10.03 11.62 -14.62
N VAL A 315 10.03 10.29 -14.54
CA VAL A 315 8.99 9.41 -15.08
C VAL A 315 7.80 9.27 -14.12
N VAL A 316 6.60 9.19 -14.69
CA VAL A 316 5.32 9.17 -13.96
C VAL A 316 4.48 7.91 -14.23
N ASN A 317 4.42 7.46 -15.49
CA ASN A 317 3.60 6.31 -15.89
C ASN A 317 4.46 5.06 -16.12
N PHE A 318 3.89 3.89 -15.86
CA PHE A 318 4.56 2.59 -16.00
C PHE A 318 3.78 1.65 -16.91
N LYS A 319 3.39 2.12 -18.10
CA LYS A 319 2.89 1.20 -19.12
C LYS A 319 4.03 0.28 -19.51
N SER A 320 3.85 -0.99 -19.23
CA SER A 320 4.84 -2.00 -19.57
C SER A 320 4.74 -2.27 -21.07
N VAL A 321 5.88 -2.21 -21.75
CA VAL A 321 5.97 -2.68 -23.13
C VAL A 321 6.01 -4.21 -23.09
N ASN A 322 4.93 -4.81 -23.60
CA ASN A 322 4.72 -6.24 -23.91
C ASN A 322 4.35 -7.18 -22.75
#